data_AF-A0A6B0GFJ0-F1
#
_entry.id   AF-A0A6B0GFJ0-F1
#
_cell.length_a   1.000
_cell.length_b   1.000
_cell.length_c   1.000
_cell.angle_alpha   90.00
_cell.angle_beta   90.00
_cell.angle_gamma   90.00
#
_symmetry.space_group_name_H-M   'P 1'
#
loop_
_entity.id
_entity.type
_entity.pdbx_description
1 polymer ?
#
loop_
_entity_poly.entity_id
_entity_poly.type
_entity_poly.pdbx_seq_one_letter_code
_entity_poly.pdbx_strand_id
1 'polypeptide(L)' 'MATDRRSPVDDTEAFATTVGLYVLGEISLGKAAERVGVTRWEMEELLQEAGVEIRLGPQSREDLDDEVDAALDIE' A
#
# COMPACT_ATOMS: atom_id res chain seq x y z
N MET A 1 -6.30 -18.10 -23.67
CA MET A 1 -6.39 -16.89 -22.82
C MET A 1 -7.22 -17.26 -21.60
N ALA A 2 -6.57 -17.49 -20.46
CA ALA A 2 -7.27 -17.68 -19.20
C ALA A 2 -7.52 -16.29 -18.64
N THR A 3 -8.78 -15.84 -18.65
CA THR A 3 -9.17 -14.64 -17.92
C THR A 3 -8.99 -14.98 -16.45
N ASP A 4 -7.96 -14.41 -15.83
CA ASP A 4 -7.77 -14.42 -14.38
C ASP A 4 -8.97 -13.67 -13.79
N ARG A 5 -9.99 -14.43 -13.36
CA ARG A 5 -11.14 -13.86 -12.68
C ARG A 5 -10.77 -13.80 -11.21
N ARG A 6 -10.05 -12.76 -10.78
CA ARG A 6 -9.92 -12.47 -9.34
C ARG A 6 -11.32 -12.42 -8.75
N SER A 7 -11.55 -13.27 -7.75
CA SER A 7 -12.77 -13.22 -6.96
C SER A 7 -12.72 -11.97 -6.08
N PRO A 8 -13.86 -11.35 -5.74
CA PRO A 8 -13.89 -10.26 -4.76
C PRO A 8 -13.24 -10.61 -3.40
N VAL A 9 -13.21 -11.91 -3.07
CA VAL A 9 -12.52 -12.44 -1.90
C VAL A 9 -10.99 -12.35 -2.05
N ASP A 10 -10.46 -12.60 -3.25
CA ASP A 10 -9.02 -12.48 -3.54
C ASP A 10 -8.57 -11.01 -3.45
N ASP A 11 -9.40 -10.07 -3.91
CA ASP A 11 -9.14 -8.63 -3.79
C ASP A 11 -9.17 -8.18 -2.31
N THR A 12 -10.09 -8.74 -1.51
CA THR A 12 -10.18 -8.45 -0.08
C THR A 12 -8.97 -9.00 0.69
N GLU A 13 -8.52 -10.23 0.36
CA GLU A 13 -7.35 -10.84 0.99
C GLU A 13 -6.06 -10.11 0.63
N ALA A 14 -5.91 -9.70 -0.64
CA ALA A 14 -4.77 -8.91 -1.10
C ALA A 14 -4.71 -7.55 -0.39
N PHE A 15 -5.87 -6.90 -0.22
CA PHE A 15 -5.97 -5.64 0.52
C PHE A 15 -5.58 -5.83 2.00
N ALA A 16 -6.17 -6.81 2.69
CA ALA A 16 -5.86 -7.10 4.09
C ALA A 16 -4.37 -7.43 4.31
N THR A 17 -3.78 -8.20 3.38
CA THR A 17 -2.36 -8.52 3.39
C THR A 17 -1.51 -7.26 3.23
N THR A 18 -1.90 -6.37 2.33
CA THR A 18 -1.16 -5.11 2.09
C THR A 18 -1.21 -4.21 3.32
N VAL A 19 -2.37 -4.06 3.96
CA VAL A 19 -2.51 -3.32 5.22
C VAL A 19 -1.66 -3.97 6.32
N GLY A 20 -1.69 -5.30 6.45
CA GLY A 20 -0.88 -6.02 7.44
C GLY A 20 0.61 -5.76 7.28
N LEU A 21 1.13 -5.81 6.05
CA LEU A 21 2.54 -5.52 5.77
C LEU A 21 2.91 -4.07 6.08
N TYR A 22 2.04 -3.11 5.75
CA TYR A 22 2.27 -1.71 6.12
C TYR A 22 2.33 -1.51 7.63
N VAL A 23 1.41 -2.11 8.38
CA VAL A 23 1.33 -2.01 9.86
C VAL A 23 2.56 -2.63 10.52
N LEU A 24 3.05 -3.75 9.98
CA LEU A 24 4.28 -4.41 10.46
C LEU A 24 5.55 -3.63 10.08
N GLY A 25 5.44 -2.64 9.20
CA GLY A 25 6.57 -1.86 8.71
C GLY A 25 7.39 -2.56 7.62
N GLU A 26 6.86 -3.62 7.04
CA GLU A 26 7.52 -4.41 5.98
C GLU A 26 7.47 -3.72 4.61
N ILE A 27 6.55 -2.76 4.44
CA ILE A 27 6.45 -1.91 3.25
C ILE A 27 6.16 -0.47 3.63
N SER A 28 6.53 0.47 2.77
CA SER A 28 6.22 1.89 2.90
C SER A 28 4.74 2.20 2.61
N LEU A 29 4.29 3.42 2.89
CA LEU A 29 2.92 3.85 2.56
C LEU A 29 2.75 3.94 1.03
N GLY A 30 3.76 4.50 0.35
CA GLY A 30 3.80 4.55 -1.11
C GLY A 30 3.72 3.15 -1.73
N LYS A 31 4.48 2.18 -1.20
CA LYS A 31 4.47 0.81 -1.70
C LYS A 31 3.16 0.09 -1.43
N ALA A 32 2.50 0.39 -0.32
CA ALA A 32 1.16 -0.11 -0.04
C ALA A 32 0.13 0.44 -1.04
N ALA A 33 0.20 1.74 -1.36
CA ALA A 33 -0.67 2.40 -2.32
C ALA A 33 -0.51 1.81 -3.74
N GLU A 34 0.74 1.60 -4.18
CA GLU A 34 1.07 0.95 -5.46
C GLU A 34 0.42 -0.43 -5.60
N ARG A 35 0.51 -1.28 -4.55
CA ARG A 35 -0.02 -2.65 -4.57
C ARG A 35 -1.53 -2.74 -4.74
N VAL A 36 -2.25 -1.74 -4.27
CA VAL A 36 -3.72 -1.69 -4.36
C VAL A 36 -4.21 -0.73 -5.46
N GLY A 37 -3.29 -0.11 -6.21
CA GLY A 37 -3.60 0.72 -7.36
C GLY A 37 -4.26 2.05 -7.02
N VAL A 38 -3.91 2.64 -5.87
CA VAL A 38 -4.43 3.94 -5.42
C VAL A 38 -3.29 4.93 -5.22
N THR A 39 -3.62 6.21 -5.15
CA THR A 39 -2.63 7.24 -4.79
C THR A 39 -2.20 7.10 -3.33
N ARG A 40 -1.02 7.62 -2.99
CA ARG A 40 -0.54 7.70 -1.60
C ARG A 40 -1.56 8.36 -0.66
N TRP A 41 -2.27 9.39 -1.14
CA TRP A 41 -3.28 10.12 -0.35
C TRP A 41 -4.51 9.27 -0.09
N GLU A 42 -5.02 8.56 -1.10
CA GLU A 42 -6.15 7.63 -0.95
C GLU A 42 -5.79 6.48 0.00
N MET A 43 -4.57 5.96 -0.07
CA MET A 43 -4.12 4.94 0.88
C MET A 43 -4.08 5.47 2.32
N GLU A 44 -3.66 6.72 2.51
CA GLU A 44 -3.67 7.39 3.81
C GLU A 44 -5.10 7.48 4.39
N GLU A 45 -6.06 7.89 3.56
CA GLU A 45 -7.48 7.95 3.92
C GLU A 45 -8.03 6.56 4.30
N LEU A 46 -7.77 5.53 3.48
CA LEU A 46 -8.21 4.16 3.74
C LEU A 46 -7.69 3.61 5.08
N LEU A 47 -6.42 3.88 5.40
CA LEU A 47 -5.82 3.47 6.67
C LEU A 47 -6.43 4.21 7.85
N GLN A 48 -6.65 5.52 7.72
CA GLN A 48 -7.31 6.32 8.77
C GLN A 48 -8.75 5.85 9.02
N GLU A 49 -9.52 5.55 7.96
CA GLU A 49 -10.86 4.99 8.06
C GLU A 49 -10.87 3.61 8.74
N ALA A 50 -9.81 2.81 8.53
CA ALA A 50 -9.60 1.54 9.20
C ALA A 50 -9.08 1.67 10.65
N GLY A 51 -8.84 2.89 11.15
CA GLY A 51 -8.30 3.14 12.49
C GLY A 51 -6.81 2.81 12.64
N VAL A 52 -6.08 2.73 11.51
CA VAL A 52 -4.63 2.53 11.50
C VAL A 52 -3.93 3.88 11.63
N GLU A 53 -3.01 4.00 12.58
CA GLU A 53 -2.19 5.19 12.76
C GLU A 53 -1.15 5.30 11.63
N ILE A 54 -1.05 6.48 11.03
CA ILE A 54 -0.10 6.75 9.94
C ILE A 54 1.29 7.01 10.52
N ARG A 55 2.27 6.25 10.03
CA ARG A 55 3.68 6.44 10.39
C ARG A 55 4.24 7.75 9.81
N LEU A 56 5.00 8.48 10.62
CA LEU A 56 5.67 9.70 10.19
C LEU A 56 7.00 9.38 9.51
N GLY A 57 7.00 9.44 8.18
CA GLY A 57 8.18 9.26 7.35
C GLY A 57 8.70 7.81 7.28
N PRO A 58 9.69 7.56 6.40
CA PRO A 58 10.29 6.24 6.24
C PRO A 58 11.05 5.82 7.49
N GLN A 59 10.94 4.54 7.88
CA GLN A 59 11.59 4.00 9.07
C GLN A 59 12.96 3.40 8.78
N SER A 60 13.25 3.17 7.50
CA SER A 60 14.49 2.61 7.00
C SER A 60 14.93 3.33 5.72
N ARG A 61 16.15 3.03 5.25
CA ARG A 61 16.62 3.52 3.95
C ARG A 61 15.90 2.86 2.79
N GLU A 62 15.56 1.58 2.94
CA GLU A 62 14.76 0.83 1.97
C GLU A 62 13.35 1.43 1.85
N ASP A 63 12.70 1.74 2.98
CA ASP A 63 11.41 2.45 3.00
C ASP A 63 11.50 3.81 2.30
N LEU A 64 12.62 4.53 2.48
CA LEU A 64 12.82 5.83 1.84
C LEU A 64 12.94 5.67 0.32
N ASP A 65 13.72 4.69 -0.13
CA ASP A 65 13.90 4.41 -1.55
C ASP A 65 12.55 4.00 -2.18
N ASP A 66 11.75 3.16 -1.49
CA ASP A 66 10.39 2.80 -1.91
C ASP A 66 9.43 4.01 -2.00
N GLU A 67 9.49 4.94 -1.05
CA GLU A 67 8.66 6.17 -1.08
C GLU A 67 9.07 7.10 -2.23
N VAL A 68 10.37 7.17 -2.55
CA VAL A 68 10.87 7.93 -3.70
C VAL A 68 10.39 7.31 -5.00
N ASP A 69 10.51 5.99 -5.14
CA ASP A 69 10.05 5.27 -6.33
C ASP A 69 8.55 5.48 -6.53
N ALA A 70 7.74 5.28 -5.49
CA ALA A 70 6.30 5.51 -5.55
C ALA A 70 5.92 6.97 -5.87
N ALA A 71 6.73 7.94 -5.46
CA ALA A 71 6.49 9.36 -5.75
C ALA A 71 6.93 9.77 -7.18
N LEU A 72 7.90 9.06 -7.75
CA LEU A 72 8.40 9.30 -9.11
C LEU A 72 7.60 8.54 -10.18
N ASP A 73 6.78 7.57 -9.79
CA ASP A 73 5.83 6.85 -10.65
C ASP A 73 4.65 7.77 -11.04
N ILE A 74 4.97 8.83 -11.77
CA ILE A 74 4.01 9.81 -12.31
C ILE A 74 3.89 9.54 -13.81
N GLU A 75 2.86 8.79 -14.23
CA GLU A 75 2.36 8.74 -15.62
C GLU A 75 1.33 9.84 -15.89
#